data_AF-A0A4S8LZN0-F1
#
_entry.id   AF-A0A4S8LZN0-F1
#
_cell.length_a   1.000
_cell.length_b   1.000
_cell.length_c   1.000
_cell.angle_alpha   90.00
_cell.angle_beta   90.00
_cell.angle_gamma   90.00
#
_symmetry.space_group_name_H-M   'P 1'
#
loop_
_entity.id
_entity.type
_entity.pdbx_description
1 polymer ?
#
loop_
_entity_poly.entity_id
_entity_poly.type
_entity_poly.pdbx_seq_one_letter_code
_entity_poly.pdbx_strand_id
1 'polypeptide(L)'
;HLHCDDQDPSGCKRCCPTQPVRCCDLCSPGAFDDIQCIDPPVHGTSQGKMRVGKYEPSEVHEKLRTSLEEWHLCTTQQKLGNLAVRQWGPQLFMSNQTLDRIVDCATTRTLNSVEVLRVETQWKSEFILEYGQEILDIVHIHFPPVLEPAQNEKGKAP
;
A
#
# COMPACT_ATOMS: atom_id res chain seq x y z
N HIS A 1 -11.73 -45.45 -2.85
CA HIS A 1 -12.38 -46.58 -3.53
C HIS A 1 -12.60 -47.78 -2.62
N LEU A 2 -11.73 -48.08 -1.64
CA LEU A 2 -11.91 -49.17 -0.66
C LEU A 2 -13.21 -49.15 0.18
N HIS A 3 -14.00 -48.08 0.10
CA HIS A 3 -15.32 -47.92 0.75
C HIS A 3 -16.40 -47.45 -0.23
N CYS A 4 -16.19 -47.62 -1.54
CA CYS A 4 -17.29 -47.39 -2.48
C CYS A 4 -18.25 -48.57 -2.38
N ASP A 5 -19.53 -48.29 -2.26
CA ASP A 5 -20.55 -49.34 -2.32
C ASP A 5 -20.70 -49.80 -3.78
N ASP A 6 -20.32 -51.04 -4.05
CA ASP A 6 -20.37 -51.64 -5.38
C ASP A 6 -21.81 -52.04 -5.79
N GLN A 7 -22.79 -51.93 -4.89
CA GLN A 7 -24.20 -52.23 -5.13
C GLN A 7 -25.00 -51.02 -5.64
N ASP A 8 -24.47 -49.81 -5.53
CA ASP A 8 -25.09 -48.61 -6.09
C ASP A 8 -24.61 -48.38 -7.52
N PRO A 9 -25.48 -48.56 -8.55
CA PRO A 9 -25.09 -48.37 -9.94
C PRO A 9 -24.70 -46.91 -10.27
N SER A 10 -25.06 -45.97 -9.39
CA SER A 10 -24.70 -44.56 -9.55
C SER A 10 -23.31 -44.22 -9.01
N GLY A 11 -22.70 -45.09 -8.19
CA GLY A 11 -21.36 -44.91 -7.61
C GLY A 11 -21.24 -43.67 -6.70
N CYS A 12 -20.16 -43.58 -5.91
CA CYS A 12 -19.93 -42.36 -5.13
C CYS A 12 -19.45 -41.20 -6.02
N LYS A 13 -19.56 -39.94 -5.56
CA LYS A 13 -19.16 -38.73 -6.32
C LYS A 13 -17.72 -38.73 -6.85
N ARG A 14 -16.85 -39.61 -6.33
CA ARG A 14 -15.46 -39.77 -6.79
C ARG A 14 -15.31 -40.82 -7.89
N CYS A 15 -16.21 -41.80 -7.94
CA CYS A 15 -16.23 -42.91 -8.89
C CYS A 15 -17.11 -42.60 -10.09
N CYS A 16 -18.19 -41.85 -9.84
CA CYS A 16 -19.10 -41.30 -10.84
C CYS A 16 -19.21 -39.77 -10.60
N PRO A 17 -18.20 -39.00 -11.03
CA PRO A 17 -18.25 -37.56 -10.93
C PRO A 17 -19.43 -37.02 -11.74
N THR A 18 -20.16 -36.07 -11.15
CA THR A 18 -21.25 -35.39 -11.86
C THR A 18 -20.70 -34.77 -13.13
N GLN A 19 -21.29 -35.13 -14.28
CA GLN A 19 -20.90 -34.52 -15.54
C GLN A 19 -21.11 -33.01 -15.45
N PRO A 20 -20.08 -32.20 -15.72
CA PRO A 20 -20.26 -30.76 -15.73
C PRO A 20 -21.18 -30.40 -16.91
N VAL A 21 -22.08 -29.44 -16.69
CA VAL A 21 -23.02 -28.96 -17.72
C VAL A 21 -22.29 -28.46 -18.97
N ARG A 22 -21.02 -28.03 -18.82
CA ARG A 22 -20.13 -27.59 -19.90
C ARG A 22 -18.71 -28.10 -19.61
N CYS A 23 -18.00 -28.55 -20.63
CA CYS A 23 -16.69 -29.21 -20.48
C CYS A 23 -15.55 -28.20 -20.22
N CYS A 24 -15.30 -27.30 -21.18
CA CYS A 24 -14.33 -26.20 -21.09
C CYS A 24 -14.56 -25.22 -22.25
N ASP A 25 -13.85 -24.10 -22.23
CA ASP A 25 -13.81 -23.08 -23.29
C ASP A 25 -13.32 -23.65 -24.63
N LEU A 26 -12.40 -24.62 -24.62
CA LEU A 26 -11.94 -25.31 -25.83
C LEU A 26 -13.05 -26.14 -26.50
N CYS A 27 -13.87 -26.84 -25.72
CA CYS A 27 -14.93 -27.70 -26.24
C CYS A 27 -16.24 -26.95 -26.48
N SER A 28 -16.42 -25.77 -25.89
CA SER A 28 -17.62 -24.96 -26.07
C SER A 28 -17.26 -23.47 -26.03
N PRO A 29 -16.62 -22.91 -27.08
CA PRO A 29 -16.14 -21.53 -27.06
C PRO A 29 -17.26 -20.51 -26.81
N GLY A 30 -18.40 -20.66 -27.51
CA GLY A 30 -19.55 -19.75 -27.37
C GLY A 30 -20.31 -19.86 -26.04
N ALA A 31 -19.94 -20.81 -25.17
CA ALA A 31 -20.50 -20.88 -23.83
C ALA A 31 -19.92 -19.84 -22.86
N PHE A 32 -18.83 -19.18 -23.25
CA PHE A 32 -18.10 -18.23 -22.42
C PHE A 32 -18.11 -16.82 -23.01
N ASP A 33 -18.94 -16.55 -24.02
CA ASP A 33 -19.08 -15.24 -24.66
C ASP A 33 -19.52 -14.14 -23.68
N ASP A 34 -20.25 -14.52 -22.62
CA ASP A 34 -20.67 -13.63 -21.54
C ASP A 34 -19.52 -13.27 -20.58
N ILE A 35 -18.40 -14.01 -20.63
CA ILE A 35 -17.20 -13.72 -19.84
C ILE A 35 -16.34 -12.73 -20.63
N GLN A 36 -16.74 -11.47 -20.60
CA GLN A 36 -15.94 -10.40 -21.17
C GLN A 36 -14.72 -10.13 -20.29
N CYS A 37 -13.55 -10.03 -20.92
CA CYS A 37 -12.36 -9.50 -20.26
C CYS A 37 -12.66 -8.02 -19.95
N ILE A 38 -12.80 -7.68 -18.68
CA ILE A 38 -12.90 -6.26 -18.29
C ILE A 38 -11.53 -5.66 -18.57
N ASP A 39 -11.46 -4.78 -19.57
CA ASP A 39 -10.25 -4.00 -19.82
C ASP A 39 -9.85 -3.30 -18.52
N PRO A 40 -8.58 -3.42 -18.08
CA PRO A 40 -8.15 -2.71 -16.89
C PRO A 40 -8.41 -1.21 -17.11
N PRO A 41 -8.93 -0.50 -16.09
CA PRO A 41 -9.18 0.92 -16.22
C PRO A 41 -7.88 1.61 -16.67
N VAL A 42 -7.98 2.45 -17.71
CA VAL A 42 -6.85 3.26 -18.20
C VAL A 42 -6.35 4.11 -17.04
N HIS A 43 -5.28 3.67 -16.40
CA HIS A 43 -4.69 4.41 -15.30
C HIS A 43 -4.15 5.73 -15.87
N GLY A 44 -4.77 6.85 -15.47
CA GLY A 44 -4.22 8.18 -15.73
C GLY A 44 -2.77 8.24 -15.24
N THR A 45 -1.95 9.10 -15.86
CA THR A 45 -0.54 9.29 -15.50
C THR A 45 -0.42 9.43 -13.99
N SER A 46 0.03 8.38 -13.31
CA SER A 46 0.27 8.45 -11.88
C SER A 46 1.33 9.54 -11.67
N GLN A 47 1.08 10.45 -10.73
CA GLN A 47 2.16 11.32 -10.27
C GLN A 47 3.26 10.38 -9.77
N GLY A 48 4.37 10.36 -10.52
CA GLY A 48 5.45 9.42 -10.26
C GLY A 48 6.09 9.71 -8.91
N LYS A 49 6.49 8.65 -8.20
CA LYS A 49 7.26 8.77 -6.97
C LYS A 49 8.51 9.63 -7.18
N MET A 50 8.87 10.41 -6.17
CA MET A 50 10.06 11.24 -6.14
C MET A 50 11.32 10.41 -6.42
N ARG A 51 12.22 10.95 -7.24
CA ARG A 51 13.55 10.36 -7.41
C ARG A 51 14.41 10.75 -6.21
N VAL A 52 14.58 9.83 -5.28
CA VAL A 52 15.48 10.02 -4.14
C VAL A 52 16.89 9.62 -4.58
N GLY A 53 17.83 10.55 -4.45
CA GLY A 53 19.25 10.29 -4.72
C GLY A 53 19.87 9.40 -3.65
N LYS A 54 21.01 8.77 -3.96
CA LYS A 54 21.80 8.09 -2.92
C LYS A 54 22.31 9.13 -1.93
N TYR A 55 22.15 8.85 -0.64
CA TYR A 55 22.70 9.64 0.45
C TYR A 55 23.40 8.71 1.44
N GLU A 56 24.38 9.25 2.16
CA GLU A 56 25.00 8.56 3.29
C GLU A 56 24.19 8.89 4.56
N PRO A 57 23.70 7.89 5.30
CA PRO A 57 22.98 8.11 6.55
C PRO A 57 23.80 8.93 7.53
N SER A 58 23.23 10.06 7.96
CA SER A 58 23.80 10.92 9.00
C SER A 58 23.04 10.79 10.31
N GLU A 59 23.55 11.37 11.39
CA GLU A 59 22.90 11.38 12.70
C GLU A 59 21.45 11.91 12.66
N VAL A 60 21.14 12.86 11.77
CA VAL A 60 19.78 13.40 11.60
C VAL A 60 18.84 12.35 11.00
N HIS A 61 19.34 11.49 10.10
CA HIS A 61 18.55 10.41 9.50
C HIS A 61 18.23 9.34 10.54
N GLU A 62 19.21 8.99 11.38
CA GLU A 62 19.01 8.05 12.49
C GLU A 62 18.00 8.60 13.51
N LYS A 63 18.09 9.89 13.87
CA LYS A 63 17.11 10.54 14.76
C LYS A 63 15.71 10.53 14.18
N LEU A 64 15.55 10.85 12.89
CA LEU A 64 14.27 10.77 12.20
C LEU A 64 13.71 9.33 12.24
N ARG A 65 14.55 8.35 11.90
CA ARG A 65 14.18 6.94 11.93
C ARG A 65 13.70 6.53 13.32
N THR A 66 14.46 6.84 14.37
CA THR A 66 14.08 6.51 15.76
C THR A 66 12.75 7.17 16.14
N SER A 67 12.55 8.46 15.84
CA SER A 67 11.28 9.14 16.12
C SER A 67 10.10 8.51 15.40
N LEU A 68 10.28 8.11 14.13
CA LEU A 68 9.24 7.43 13.37
C LEU A 68 8.97 6.01 13.88
N GLU A 69 9.99 5.27 14.31
CA GLU A 69 9.84 3.93 14.89
C GLU A 69 9.13 3.96 16.25
N GLU A 70 9.45 4.93 17.11
CA GLU A 70 8.75 5.17 18.37
C GLU A 70 7.28 5.53 18.13
N TRP A 71 7.03 6.49 17.24
CA TRP A 71 5.67 6.86 16.84
C TRP A 71 4.91 5.67 16.24
N HIS A 72 5.54 4.89 15.37
CA HIS A 72 4.94 3.73 14.72
C HIS A 72 4.54 2.68 15.75
N LEU A 73 5.41 2.37 16.72
CA LEU A 73 5.11 1.41 17.78
C LEU A 73 3.94 1.88 18.66
N CYS A 74 3.99 3.13 19.14
CA CYS A 74 2.94 3.70 19.99
C CYS A 74 1.59 3.74 19.27
N THR A 75 1.56 4.21 18.03
CA THR A 75 0.34 4.32 17.23
C THR A 75 -0.26 2.94 16.92
N THR A 76 0.59 1.96 16.58
CA THR A 76 0.14 0.58 16.34
C THR A 76 -0.45 -0.05 17.61
N GLN A 77 0.18 0.16 18.77
CA GLN A 77 -0.35 -0.32 20.05
C GLN A 77 -1.72 0.30 20.37
N GLN A 78 -1.90 1.59 20.10
CA GLN A 78 -3.18 2.27 20.30
C GLN A 78 -4.26 1.77 19.33
N LYS A 79 -3.91 1.57 18.05
CA LYS A 79 -4.87 1.21 16.99
C LYS A 79 -5.26 -0.27 17.01
N LEU A 80 -4.30 -1.17 17.18
CA LEU A 80 -4.49 -2.62 17.06
C LEU A 80 -4.50 -3.34 18.43
N GLY A 81 -4.09 -2.66 19.49
CA GLY A 81 -3.97 -3.23 20.82
C GLY A 81 -2.69 -4.05 21.02
N ASN A 82 -2.22 -4.09 22.27
CA ASN A 82 -0.95 -4.74 22.63
C ASN A 82 -0.85 -6.22 22.24
N LEU A 83 -1.97 -6.96 22.25
CA LEU A 83 -1.97 -8.38 21.90
C LEU A 83 -1.67 -8.58 20.41
N ALA A 84 -2.28 -7.78 19.53
CA ALA A 84 -2.05 -7.87 18.09
C ALA A 84 -0.60 -7.53 17.74
N VAL A 85 -0.05 -6.49 18.36
CA VAL A 85 1.37 -6.11 18.17
C VAL A 85 2.32 -7.21 18.61
N ARG A 86 2.06 -7.88 19.75
CA ARG A 86 2.90 -8.99 20.22
C ARG A 86 2.84 -10.22 19.31
N GLN A 87 1.69 -10.49 18.69
CA GLN A 87 1.51 -11.66 17.85
C GLN A 87 2.01 -11.47 16.41
N TRP A 88 1.77 -10.29 15.82
CA TRP A 88 1.99 -10.04 14.39
C TRP A 88 3.03 -8.95 14.10
N GLY A 89 3.43 -8.19 15.12
CA GLY A 89 4.34 -7.07 15.00
C GLY A 89 3.66 -5.78 14.53
N PRO A 90 4.35 -4.63 14.63
CA PRO A 90 3.83 -3.33 14.18
C PRO A 90 3.71 -3.23 12.65
N GLN A 91 4.43 -4.08 11.91
CA GLN A 91 4.36 -4.20 10.45
C GLN A 91 2.96 -4.46 9.88
N LEU A 92 2.02 -4.94 10.72
CA LEU A 92 0.61 -5.10 10.35
C LEU A 92 -0.09 -3.76 10.06
N PHE A 93 0.37 -2.69 10.70
CA PHE A 93 -0.16 -1.34 10.54
C PHE A 93 0.57 -0.57 9.43
N MET A 94 1.91 -0.53 9.48
CA MET A 94 2.76 0.09 8.46
C MET A 94 4.02 -0.75 8.24
N SER A 95 4.36 -1.03 6.98
CA SER A 95 5.55 -1.83 6.66
C SER A 95 6.84 -1.03 6.89
N ASN A 96 7.94 -1.72 7.20
CA ASN A 96 9.26 -1.08 7.30
C ASN A 96 9.65 -0.38 6.00
N GLN A 97 9.30 -0.94 4.84
CA GLN A 97 9.53 -0.31 3.54
C GLN A 97 8.81 1.06 3.41
N THR A 98 7.63 1.19 4.03
CA THR A 98 6.91 2.48 4.06
C THR A 98 7.67 3.50 4.92
N LEU A 99 8.15 3.09 6.10
CA LEU A 99 9.00 3.92 6.96
C LEU A 99 10.30 4.34 6.27
N ASP A 100 10.99 3.38 5.66
CA ASP A 100 12.21 3.63 4.89
C ASP A 100 11.95 4.65 3.78
N ARG A 101 10.81 4.52 3.10
CA ARG A 101 10.42 5.48 2.05
C ARG A 101 10.17 6.89 2.59
N ILE A 102 9.59 7.01 3.78
CA ILE A 102 9.38 8.31 4.44
C ILE A 102 10.74 8.96 4.76
N VAL A 103 11.67 8.20 5.33
CA VAL A 103 13.03 8.67 5.64
C VAL A 103 13.77 9.10 4.37
N ASP A 104 13.68 8.30 3.31
CA ASP A 104 14.26 8.60 2.01
C ASP A 104 13.70 9.91 1.42
N CYS A 105 12.37 10.09 1.46
CA CYS A 105 11.72 11.29 0.97
C CYS A 105 11.94 12.52 1.86
N ALA A 106 12.26 12.34 3.15
CA ALA A 106 12.58 13.47 4.03
C ALA A 106 13.84 14.22 3.55
N THR A 107 14.80 13.49 2.98
CA THR A 107 16.07 14.07 2.48
C THR A 107 15.87 15.12 1.39
N THR A 108 14.81 15.01 0.60
CA THR A 108 14.51 15.96 -0.49
C THR A 108 13.86 17.24 0.01
N ARG A 109 13.37 17.27 1.26
CA ARG A 109 12.61 18.39 1.88
C ARG A 109 11.36 18.83 1.11
N THR A 110 10.87 17.96 0.23
CA THR A 110 9.65 18.17 -0.58
C THR A 110 8.46 17.38 -0.05
N LEU A 111 8.63 16.59 1.00
CA LEU A 111 7.56 15.89 1.71
C LEU A 111 6.77 16.90 2.57
N ASN A 112 5.94 17.71 1.92
CA ASN A 112 5.30 18.90 2.52
C ASN A 112 3.78 18.81 2.66
N SER A 113 3.16 17.75 2.16
CA SER A 113 1.70 17.57 2.22
C SER A 113 1.33 16.11 2.35
N VAL A 114 0.15 15.87 2.94
CA VAL A 114 -0.41 14.52 3.12
C VAL A 114 -0.63 13.84 1.77
N GLU A 115 -0.95 14.61 0.74
CA GLU A 115 -1.09 14.11 -0.63
C GLU A 115 0.23 13.58 -1.19
N VAL A 116 1.32 14.34 -1.02
CA VAL A 116 2.65 13.88 -1.44
C VAL A 116 3.03 12.63 -0.65
N LEU A 117 2.82 12.60 0.66
CA LEU A 117 3.05 11.42 1.49
C LEU A 117 2.27 10.20 0.98
N ARG A 118 1.00 10.38 0.58
CA ARG A 118 0.16 9.33 -0.01
C ARG A 118 0.76 8.75 -1.28
N VAL A 119 1.17 9.61 -2.21
CA VAL A 119 1.73 9.22 -3.50
C VAL A 119 3.06 8.46 -3.31
N GLU A 120 3.92 8.95 -2.41
CA GLU A 120 5.23 8.37 -2.18
C GLU A 120 5.17 7.00 -1.51
N THR A 121 4.34 6.87 -0.48
CA THR A 121 4.24 5.66 0.33
C THR A 121 3.29 4.64 -0.25
N GLN A 122 2.24 5.08 -0.95
CA GLN A 122 1.08 4.25 -1.30
C GLN A 122 0.51 3.51 -0.08
N TRP A 123 0.65 4.10 1.10
CA TRP A 123 0.04 3.56 2.31
C TRP A 123 -1.48 3.70 2.24
N LYS A 124 -2.19 2.93 3.08
CA LYS A 124 -3.65 2.88 3.05
C LYS A 124 -4.24 4.28 3.21
N SER A 125 -5.11 4.69 2.28
CA SER A 125 -5.67 6.05 2.24
C SER A 125 -6.32 6.46 3.57
N GLU A 126 -7.02 5.54 4.23
CA GLU A 126 -7.64 5.78 5.55
C GLU A 126 -6.60 6.18 6.60
N PHE A 127 -5.46 5.49 6.65
CA PHE A 127 -4.40 5.78 7.59
C PHE A 127 -3.58 7.02 7.21
N ILE A 128 -3.41 7.28 5.92
CA ILE A 128 -2.81 8.54 5.45
C ILE A 128 -3.66 9.74 5.88
N LEU A 129 -4.99 9.65 5.79
CA LEU A 129 -5.87 10.73 6.22
C LEU A 129 -5.85 10.93 7.74
N GLU A 130 -5.75 9.84 8.50
CA GLU A 130 -5.76 9.87 9.96
C GLU A 130 -4.41 10.33 10.54
N TYR A 131 -3.29 9.84 10.00
CA TYR A 131 -1.96 9.98 10.61
C TYR A 131 -0.98 10.80 9.78
N GLY A 132 -1.34 11.16 8.54
CA GLY A 132 -0.41 11.79 7.61
C GLY A 132 0.16 13.10 8.13
N GLN A 133 -0.64 13.90 8.85
CA GLN A 133 -0.15 15.16 9.42
C GLN A 133 0.86 14.93 10.54
N GLU A 134 0.61 13.99 11.45
CA GLU A 134 1.55 13.65 12.53
C GLU A 134 2.90 13.17 11.99
N ILE A 135 2.87 12.33 10.94
CA ILE A 135 4.08 11.87 10.27
C ILE A 135 4.86 13.05 9.67
N LEU A 136 4.17 13.98 9.02
CA LEU A 136 4.79 15.18 8.45
C LEU A 136 5.40 16.06 9.53
N ASP A 137 4.72 16.25 10.65
CA ASP A 137 5.22 17.03 11.78
C ASP A 137 6.52 16.42 12.32
N ILE A 138 6.58 15.09 12.48
CA ILE A 138 7.82 14.37 12.86
C ILE A 138 8.92 14.59 11.83
N VAL A 139 8.60 14.49 10.53
CA VAL A 139 9.57 14.71 9.46
C VAL A 139 10.09 16.15 9.51
N HIS A 140 9.23 17.15 9.70
CA HIS A 140 9.59 18.56 9.68
C HIS A 140 10.43 19.00 10.89
N ILE A 141 10.36 18.28 12.01
CA ILE A 141 11.28 18.48 13.15
C ILE A 141 12.73 18.22 12.74
N HIS A 142 12.97 17.20 11.90
CA HIS A 142 14.32 16.80 11.49
C HIS A 142 14.75 17.38 10.13
N PHE A 143 13.80 17.53 9.21
CA PHE A 143 13.96 18.06 7.86
C PHE A 143 12.90 19.12 7.57
N PRO A 144 13.12 20.37 8.03
CA PRO A 144 12.17 21.45 7.78
C PRO A 144 11.97 21.68 6.28
N PRO A 145 10.72 21.98 5.85
CA PRO A 145 10.42 22.24 4.45
C PRO A 145 11.18 23.48 3.96
N VAL A 146 11.57 23.47 2.69
CA VAL A 146 12.14 24.67 2.06
C VAL A 146 10.99 25.64 1.81
N LEU A 147 10.97 26.76 2.54
CA LEU A 147 10.08 27.87 2.24
C LEU A 147 10.54 28.47 0.91
N GLU A 148 9.84 28.17 -0.19
CA GLU A 148 10.05 28.91 -1.43
C GLU A 148 9.66 30.37 -1.19
N PRO A 149 10.50 31.36 -1.56
CA PRO A 149 10.10 32.76 -1.49
C PRO A 149 8.92 32.97 -2.45
N ALA A 150 7.86 33.60 -1.93
CA ALA A 150 6.65 33.93 -2.66
C ALA A 150 7.01 34.48 -4.06
N GLN A 151 6.51 33.80 -5.10
CA GLN A 151 6.63 34.25 -6.48
C GLN A 151 6.00 35.65 -6.56
N ASN A 152 6.86 36.67 -6.63
CA ASN A 152 6.50 38.07 -6.70
C ASN A 152 5.60 38.28 -7.94
N GLU A 153 4.39 38.79 -7.73
CA GLU A 153 3.42 39.14 -8.77
C GLU A 153 4.08 40.11 -9.77
N LYS A 154 4.61 39.59 -10.88
CA LYS A 154 5.08 40.44 -11.98
C LYS A 154 3.87 40.99 -12.73
N GLY A 155 3.42 42.14 -12.24
CA GLY A 155 3.15 43.36 -13.02
C GLY A 155 2.34 43.18 -14.29
N LYS A 156 1.02 43.31 -14.16
CA LYS A 156 0.17 43.80 -15.25
C LYS A 156 0.30 45.32 -15.30
N ALA A 157 1.13 45.81 -16.22
CA ALA A 157 1.25 47.24 -16.55
C ALA A 157 0.06 47.69 -17.43
N PRO A 158 -0.28 48.99 -17.43
CA PRO A 158 -1.57 49.52 -17.90
C PRO A 158 -1.76 49.51 -19.42
#